data_AF-A0A813NUQ1-F1
#
_entry.id   AF-A0A813NUQ1-F1
#
_cell.length_a   1.000
_cell.length_b   1.000
_cell.length_c   1.000
_cell.angle_alpha   90.00
_cell.angle_beta   90.00
_cell.angle_gamma   90.00
#
_symmetry.space_group_name_H-M   'P 1'
#
loop_
_entity.id
_entity.type
_entity.pdbx_description
1 polymer ?
#
loop_
_entity_poly.entity_id
_entity_poly.type
_entity_poly.pdbx_seq_one_letter_code
_entity_poly.pdbx_strand_id
1 'polypeptide(L)'
;MAFFLISGLMTWTLLTVVISIFAYYVYNLRTNNIFRRLGIPGPAPIPFLGQLFNIARKGMKTNDIELVQKYGKIIGVFEGTFPIILLSDPDLLRNVLIKDSNVFVNRRVIKNISGPFEYGLTLLQDEQWKNARSIVSPTFSTAKLRAMYGLMNEVSDMYNNRLLEYADKHEIFNINALNGQYTLDNIASCLFGIETNSLKNENA
;
A
#
# COMPACT_ATOMS: atom_id res chain seq x y z
N MET A 1 20.83 49.41 26.30
CA MET A 1 21.12 47.96 26.23
C MET A 1 20.02 47.17 25.52
N ALA A 2 18.73 47.34 25.87
CA ALA A 2 17.62 46.62 25.24
C ALA A 2 17.46 46.86 23.72
N PHE A 3 17.69 48.08 23.23
CA PHE A 3 17.54 48.44 21.81
C PHE A 3 18.48 47.65 20.88
N PHE A 4 19.73 47.44 21.29
CA PHE A 4 20.73 46.67 20.53
C PHE A 4 20.43 45.16 20.50
N LEU A 5 19.82 44.62 21.57
CA LEU A 5 19.39 43.23 21.63
C LEU A 5 18.16 42.98 20.74
N ILE A 6 17.20 43.91 20.73
CA ILE A 6 16.00 43.83 19.88
C ILE A 6 16.37 43.97 18.39
N SER A 7 17.28 44.89 18.04
CA SER A 7 17.74 45.03 16.66
C SER A 7 18.51 43.81 16.17
N GLY A 8 19.32 43.18 17.05
CA GLY A 8 20.02 41.93 16.74
C GLY A 8 19.05 40.76 16.53
N LEU A 9 18.06 40.61 17.41
CA LEU A 9 17.05 39.55 17.25
C LEU A 9 16.27 39.71 15.95
N MET A 10 15.90 40.95 15.61
CA MET A 10 15.14 41.25 14.39
C MET A 10 15.93 40.95 13.11
N THR A 11 17.24 41.25 13.08
CA THR A 11 18.09 40.92 11.91
C THR A 11 18.30 39.41 11.75
N TRP A 12 18.52 38.66 12.83
CA TRP A 12 18.60 37.20 12.78
C TRP A 12 17.28 36.57 12.33
N THR A 13 16.13 37.08 12.79
CA THR A 13 14.83 36.60 12.29
C THR A 13 14.61 36.88 10.81
N LEU A 14 15.07 38.04 10.31
CA LEU A 14 14.93 38.38 8.90
C LEU A 14 15.82 37.46 8.04
N LEU A 15 17.05 37.22 8.48
CA LEU A 15 18.00 36.33 7.82
C LEU A 15 17.47 34.88 7.75
N THR A 16 16.93 34.35 8.84
CA THR A 16 16.37 32.99 8.84
C THR A 16 15.17 32.88 7.90
N VAL A 17 14.30 33.89 7.84
CA VAL A 17 13.18 33.92 6.89
C VAL A 17 13.67 33.97 5.45
N VAL A 18 14.63 34.84 5.12
CA VAL A 18 15.18 34.94 3.76
C VAL A 18 15.87 33.64 3.33
N ILE A 19 16.67 33.03 4.22
CA ILE A 19 17.32 31.74 3.96
C ILE A 19 16.26 30.64 3.77
N SER A 20 15.20 30.63 4.57
CA SER A 20 14.11 29.64 4.45
C SER A 20 13.36 29.79 3.13
N ILE A 21 13.06 31.03 2.71
CA ILE A 21 12.42 31.31 1.41
C ILE A 21 13.34 30.91 0.25
N PHE A 22 14.63 31.22 0.33
CA PHE A 22 15.59 30.83 -0.69
C PHE A 22 15.75 29.31 -0.78
N ALA A 23 15.88 28.62 0.37
CA ALA A 23 15.93 27.17 0.44
C ALA A 23 14.65 26.54 -0.13
N TYR A 24 13.49 27.11 0.18
CA TYR A 24 12.20 26.69 -0.36
C TYR A 24 12.12 26.87 -1.88
N TYR A 25 12.59 28.01 -2.40
CA TYR A 25 12.64 28.29 -3.82
C TYR A 25 13.57 27.31 -4.57
N VAL A 26 14.78 27.07 -4.05
CA VAL A 26 15.73 26.11 -4.61
C VAL A 26 15.18 24.68 -4.56
N TYR A 27 14.51 24.31 -3.46
CA TYR A 27 13.86 23.01 -3.31
C TYR A 27 12.77 22.81 -4.39
N ASN A 28 11.88 23.78 -4.56
CA ASN A 28 10.83 23.72 -5.59
C ASN A 28 11.43 23.62 -6.99
N LEU A 29 12.51 24.36 -7.28
CA LEU A 29 13.19 24.29 -8.57
C LEU A 29 13.85 22.93 -8.83
N ARG A 30 14.37 22.26 -7.80
CA ARG A 30 15.03 20.96 -7.98
C ARG A 30 14.01 19.82 -8.05
N THR A 31 13.05 19.79 -7.14
CA THR A 31 12.14 18.65 -6.96
C THR A 31 10.91 18.75 -7.87
N ASN A 32 10.29 19.93 -8.00
CA ASN A 32 9.00 20.07 -8.71
C ASN A 32 9.14 20.13 -10.23
N ASN A 33 10.37 20.08 -10.75
CA ASN A 33 10.63 20.24 -12.16
C ASN A 33 10.57 18.94 -12.96
N ILE A 34 10.63 17.75 -12.34
CA ILE A 34 10.69 16.49 -13.08
C ILE A 34 9.43 16.30 -13.93
N PHE A 35 8.24 16.28 -13.32
CA PHE A 35 7.00 16.06 -14.06
C PHE A 35 6.68 17.21 -15.02
N ARG A 36 6.99 18.45 -14.63
CA ARG A 36 6.84 19.62 -15.51
C ARG A 36 7.71 19.52 -16.77
N ARG A 37 8.95 19.04 -16.64
CA ARG A 37 9.86 18.82 -17.79
C ARG A 37 9.41 17.65 -18.67
N LEU A 38 8.80 16.63 -18.08
CA LEU A 38 8.25 15.48 -18.80
C LEU A 38 6.86 15.74 -19.41
N GLY A 39 6.28 16.93 -19.19
CA GLY A 39 4.93 17.26 -19.66
C GLY A 39 3.82 16.45 -18.97
N ILE A 40 4.10 15.88 -17.79
CA ILE A 40 3.15 15.07 -17.03
C ILE A 40 2.36 15.99 -16.08
N PRO A 41 1.01 16.00 -16.16
CA PRO A 41 0.19 16.83 -15.30
C PRO A 41 0.18 16.30 -13.86
N GLY A 42 -0.08 17.18 -12.89
CA GLY A 42 -0.17 16.79 -11.49
C GLY A 42 -0.37 17.96 -10.53
N PRO A 43 -0.68 17.68 -9.26
CA PRO A 43 -0.77 18.71 -8.24
C PRO A 43 0.60 19.32 -7.97
N ALA A 44 0.62 20.61 -7.60
CA ALA A 44 1.81 21.21 -7.04
C ALA A 44 2.13 20.51 -5.70
N PRO A 45 3.34 19.96 -5.51
CA PRO A 45 3.66 19.22 -4.31
C PRO A 45 3.77 20.16 -3.10
N ILE A 46 3.23 19.74 -1.97
CA ILE A 46 3.46 20.41 -0.69
C ILE A 46 4.94 20.22 -0.32
N PRO A 47 5.63 21.25 0.21
CA PRO A 47 7.07 21.15 0.44
C PRO A 47 7.38 20.06 1.47
N PHE A 48 8.38 19.21 1.20
CA PHE A 48 8.78 18.03 1.99
C PHE A 48 7.73 16.91 2.16
N LEU A 49 6.43 17.21 2.07
CA LEU A 49 5.34 16.25 2.29
C LEU A 49 4.76 15.70 0.98
N GLY A 50 4.82 16.45 -0.11
CA GLY A 50 4.14 16.11 -1.36
C GLY A 50 2.64 15.89 -1.11
N GLN A 51 2.15 14.72 -1.50
CA GLN A 51 0.75 14.30 -1.36
C GLN A 51 0.47 13.54 -0.06
N LEU A 52 1.49 13.29 0.78
CA LEU A 52 1.32 12.54 2.04
C LEU A 52 0.29 13.19 2.97
N PHE A 53 0.21 14.51 2.99
CA PHE A 53 -0.80 15.23 3.78
C PHE A 53 -2.23 14.89 3.35
N ASN A 54 -2.49 14.87 2.04
CA ASN A 54 -3.82 14.54 1.51
C ASN A 54 -4.16 13.06 1.71
N ILE A 55 -3.16 12.18 1.56
CA ILE A 55 -3.30 10.74 1.84
C ILE A 55 -3.63 10.51 3.33
N ALA A 56 -2.95 11.19 4.25
CA ALA A 56 -3.21 11.08 5.69
C ALA A 56 -4.61 11.59 6.07
N ARG A 57 -5.10 12.65 5.40
CA ARG A 57 -6.40 13.26 5.70
C ARG A 57 -7.60 12.50 5.10
N LYS A 58 -7.48 12.03 3.85
CA LYS A 58 -8.60 11.49 3.06
C LYS A 58 -8.51 9.99 2.77
N GLY A 59 -7.34 9.38 3.03
CA GLY A 59 -6.98 8.04 2.58
C GLY A 59 -6.47 8.02 1.13
N MET A 60 -5.63 7.03 0.83
CA MET A 60 -4.99 6.85 -0.49
C MET A 60 -6.02 6.69 -1.61
N LYS A 61 -7.02 5.81 -1.43
CA LYS A 61 -8.06 5.56 -2.44
C LYS A 61 -8.79 6.84 -2.87
N THR A 62 -9.31 7.60 -1.90
CA THR A 62 -10.09 8.82 -2.17
C THR A 62 -9.20 9.86 -2.87
N ASN A 63 -7.98 10.01 -2.37
CA ASN A 63 -6.99 10.90 -2.95
C ASN A 63 -6.70 10.56 -4.43
N ASP A 64 -6.46 9.29 -4.74
CA ASP A 64 -6.09 8.87 -6.09
C ASP A 64 -7.26 9.04 -7.07
N ILE A 65 -8.50 8.75 -6.64
CA ILE A 65 -9.70 8.99 -7.44
C ILE A 65 -9.85 10.48 -7.78
N GLU A 66 -9.72 11.37 -6.79
CA GLU A 66 -9.81 12.82 -7.00
C GLU A 66 -8.72 13.32 -7.97
N LEU A 67 -7.50 12.79 -7.85
CA LEU A 67 -6.39 13.13 -8.73
C LEU A 67 -6.68 12.70 -10.17
N VAL A 68 -7.11 11.44 -10.37
CA VAL A 68 -7.48 10.91 -11.69
C VAL A 68 -8.59 11.73 -12.34
N GLN A 69 -9.61 12.09 -11.57
CA GLN A 69 -10.71 12.92 -12.05
C GLN A 69 -10.25 14.33 -12.47
N LYS A 70 -9.27 14.90 -11.78
CA LYS A 70 -8.82 16.28 -12.01
C LYS A 70 -7.73 16.41 -13.07
N TYR A 71 -6.77 15.48 -13.11
CA TYR A 71 -5.56 15.58 -13.94
C TYR A 71 -5.51 14.57 -15.09
N GLY A 72 -6.47 13.63 -15.15
CA GLY A 72 -6.57 12.63 -16.20
C GLY A 72 -5.84 11.33 -15.86
N LYS A 73 -5.39 10.60 -16.89
CA LYS A 73 -4.98 9.20 -16.74
C LYS A 73 -3.52 8.97 -16.36
N ILE A 74 -2.66 9.98 -16.50
CA ILE A 74 -1.22 9.92 -16.23
C ILE A 74 -0.90 11.11 -15.35
N ILE A 75 -0.51 10.86 -14.11
CA ILE A 75 -0.37 11.92 -13.11
C ILE A 75 0.96 11.80 -12.41
N GLY A 76 1.71 12.89 -12.36
CA GLY A 76 2.94 13.02 -11.60
C GLY A 76 2.63 13.54 -10.20
N VAL A 77 2.94 12.76 -9.18
CA VAL A 77 2.78 13.14 -7.77
C VAL A 77 4.07 12.92 -7.01
N PHE A 78 4.21 13.60 -5.88
CA PHE A 78 5.31 13.33 -4.95
C PHE A 78 4.72 12.74 -3.67
N GLU A 79 5.31 11.66 -3.16
CA GLU A 79 5.11 11.24 -1.78
C GLU A 79 6.36 11.58 -0.98
N GLY A 80 6.25 12.59 -0.12
CA GLY A 80 7.42 13.24 0.46
C GLY A 80 8.27 13.87 -0.66
N THR A 81 9.50 13.39 -0.81
CA THR A 81 10.41 13.77 -1.90
C THR A 81 10.47 12.75 -3.04
N PHE A 82 9.74 11.63 -2.93
CA PHE A 82 9.81 10.54 -3.88
C PHE A 82 8.83 10.77 -5.05
N PRO A 83 9.30 10.84 -6.31
CA PRO A 83 8.42 11.02 -7.47
C PRO A 83 7.67 9.72 -7.77
N ILE A 84 6.37 9.83 -8.00
CA ILE A 84 5.47 8.72 -8.34
C ILE A 84 4.66 9.10 -9.58
N ILE A 85 4.52 8.15 -10.51
CA ILE A 85 3.60 8.25 -11.63
C ILE A 85 2.38 7.38 -11.31
N LEU A 86 1.23 8.02 -11.15
CA LEU A 86 -0.07 7.36 -11.05
C LEU A 86 -0.62 7.12 -12.45
N LEU A 87 -0.89 5.85 -12.77
CA LEU A 87 -1.42 5.41 -14.05
C LEU A 87 -2.83 4.84 -13.88
N SER A 88 -3.78 5.34 -14.67
CA SER A 88 -5.14 4.82 -14.74
C SER A 88 -5.57 4.47 -16.17
N ASP A 89 -4.63 4.44 -17.12
CA ASP A 89 -4.88 4.01 -18.48
C ASP A 89 -4.63 2.50 -18.65
N PRO A 90 -5.62 1.70 -19.11
CA PRO A 90 -5.47 0.25 -19.21
C PRO A 90 -4.34 -0.22 -20.13
N ASP A 91 -4.07 0.51 -21.22
CA ASP A 91 -3.02 0.13 -22.17
C ASP A 91 -1.64 0.36 -21.58
N LEU A 92 -1.46 1.48 -20.86
CA LEU A 92 -0.23 1.75 -20.11
C LEU A 92 -0.03 0.77 -18.95
N LEU A 93 -1.09 0.45 -18.21
CA LEU A 93 -1.03 -0.55 -17.15
C LEU A 93 -0.64 -1.93 -17.72
N ARG A 94 -1.18 -2.31 -18.88
CA ARG A 94 -0.78 -3.54 -19.57
C ARG A 94 0.69 -3.51 -19.99
N ASN A 95 1.20 -2.37 -20.46
CA ASN A 95 2.62 -2.25 -20.78
C ASN A 95 3.47 -2.45 -19.53
N VAL A 96 3.22 -1.70 -18.47
CA VAL A 96 4.00 -1.76 -17.21
C VAL A 96 3.92 -3.12 -16.52
N LEU A 97 2.71 -3.69 -16.39
CA LEU A 97 2.50 -4.91 -15.60
C LEU A 97 2.75 -6.20 -16.37
N ILE A 98 2.75 -6.17 -17.72
CA ILE A 98 2.87 -7.37 -18.55
C ILE A 98 4.02 -7.25 -19.54
N LYS A 99 3.94 -6.31 -20.50
CA LYS A 99 4.89 -6.25 -21.62
C LYS A 99 6.31 -5.92 -21.16
N ASP A 100 6.44 -4.94 -20.29
CA ASP A 100 7.69 -4.40 -19.76
C ASP A 100 7.93 -4.88 -18.32
N SER A 101 7.37 -6.02 -17.95
CA SER A 101 7.48 -6.60 -16.60
C SER A 101 8.94 -6.91 -16.21
N ASN A 102 9.84 -7.07 -17.17
CA ASN A 102 11.28 -7.19 -16.99
C ASN A 102 11.97 -5.87 -16.59
N VAL A 103 11.35 -4.72 -16.86
CA VAL A 103 11.79 -3.39 -16.41
C VAL A 103 11.17 -3.08 -15.04
N PHE A 104 9.88 -3.40 -14.86
CA PHE A 104 9.12 -3.13 -13.63
C PHE A 104 9.01 -4.35 -12.72
N VAL A 105 10.15 -5.02 -12.45
CA VAL A 105 10.19 -6.28 -11.68
C VAL A 105 9.82 -6.05 -10.22
N ASN A 106 10.33 -4.98 -9.62
CA ASN A 106 10.31 -4.79 -8.17
C ASN A 106 9.14 -3.92 -7.70
N ARG A 107 8.59 -4.28 -6.55
CA ARG A 107 7.63 -3.44 -5.82
C ARG A 107 8.38 -2.33 -5.06
N ARG A 108 7.61 -1.36 -4.57
CA ARG A 108 8.12 -0.28 -3.71
C ARG A 108 8.86 -0.88 -2.50
N VAL A 109 10.08 -0.43 -2.29
CA VAL A 109 10.87 -0.79 -1.10
C VAL A 109 10.26 -0.14 0.12
N ILE A 110 9.83 -0.97 1.07
CA ILE A 110 9.40 -0.52 2.40
C ILE A 110 10.62 -0.64 3.32
N LYS A 111 11.15 0.50 3.75
CA LYS A 111 12.29 0.53 4.68
C LYS A 111 11.85 0.08 6.07
N ASN A 112 12.81 -0.45 6.85
CA ASN A 112 12.62 -0.87 8.25
C ASN A 112 11.73 -2.10 8.46
N ILE A 113 11.53 -2.92 7.43
CA ILE A 113 11.09 -4.30 7.62
C ILE A 113 12.35 -5.14 7.83
N SER A 114 12.44 -5.83 8.98
CA SER A 114 13.60 -6.62 9.37
C SER A 114 13.20 -8.01 9.85
N GLY A 115 14.14 -8.95 9.81
CA GLY A 115 13.90 -10.32 10.27
C GLY A 115 13.10 -11.12 9.24
N PRO A 116 12.39 -12.18 9.64
CA PRO A 116 11.78 -13.13 8.70
C PRO A 116 10.88 -12.50 7.63
N PHE A 117 10.26 -11.36 7.92
CA PHE A 117 9.38 -10.66 7.00
C PHE A 117 10.11 -10.06 5.79
N GLU A 118 11.40 -9.74 5.89
CA GLU A 118 12.16 -9.18 4.76
C GLU A 118 12.28 -10.18 3.59
N TYR A 119 12.18 -11.48 3.89
CA TYR A 119 12.17 -12.58 2.92
C TYR A 119 10.78 -12.92 2.37
N GLY A 120 9.75 -12.14 2.72
CA GLY A 120 8.41 -12.31 2.18
C GLY A 120 8.38 -12.13 0.65
N LEU A 121 7.61 -12.98 -0.04
CA LEU A 121 7.53 -12.98 -1.51
C LEU A 121 7.14 -11.62 -2.11
N THR A 122 6.45 -10.75 -1.36
CA THR A 122 6.06 -9.41 -1.81
C THR A 122 7.15 -8.34 -1.63
N LEU A 123 8.24 -8.66 -0.92
CA LEU A 123 9.34 -7.76 -0.59
C LEU A 123 10.66 -8.16 -1.26
N LEU A 124 10.83 -9.44 -1.58
CA LEU A 124 11.96 -9.91 -2.37
C LEU A 124 12.06 -9.17 -3.70
N GLN A 125 13.30 -9.02 -4.18
CA GLN A 125 13.61 -8.30 -5.41
C GLN A 125 14.33 -9.19 -6.43
N ASP A 126 14.17 -8.84 -7.70
CA ASP A 126 14.91 -9.39 -8.83
C ASP A 126 14.94 -10.93 -8.85
N GLU A 127 16.13 -11.53 -8.92
CA GLU A 127 16.32 -12.99 -8.98
C GLU A 127 15.84 -13.70 -7.70
N GLN A 128 15.95 -13.07 -6.53
CA GLN A 128 15.45 -13.67 -5.29
C GLN A 128 13.94 -13.84 -5.34
N TRP A 129 13.24 -12.82 -5.84
CA TRP A 129 11.80 -12.90 -6.07
C TRP A 129 11.44 -13.96 -7.10
N LYS A 130 12.14 -14.02 -8.24
CA LYS A 130 11.89 -15.03 -9.29
C LYS A 130 12.06 -16.46 -8.74
N ASN A 131 13.12 -16.69 -7.98
CA ASN A 131 13.41 -17.99 -7.37
C ASN A 131 12.38 -18.37 -6.31
N ALA A 132 12.04 -17.46 -5.40
CA ALA A 132 11.00 -17.74 -4.40
C ALA A 132 9.63 -17.98 -5.06
N ARG A 133 9.29 -17.19 -6.09
CA ARG A 133 8.04 -17.32 -6.82
C ARG A 133 7.94 -18.66 -7.55
N SER A 134 9.01 -19.14 -8.17
CA SER A 134 8.99 -20.42 -8.89
C SER A 134 8.75 -21.61 -7.94
N ILE A 135 9.17 -21.50 -6.68
CA ILE A 135 8.94 -22.50 -5.63
C ILE A 135 7.48 -22.47 -5.13
N VAL A 136 6.92 -21.28 -4.88
CA VAL A 136 5.58 -21.14 -4.28
C VAL A 136 4.46 -21.32 -5.30
N SER A 137 4.65 -20.90 -6.56
CA SER A 137 3.58 -20.88 -7.57
C SER A 137 2.92 -22.26 -7.83
N PRO A 138 3.66 -23.39 -7.89
CA PRO A 138 3.07 -24.71 -8.12
C PRO A 138 2.02 -25.15 -7.07
N THR A 139 2.13 -24.65 -5.83
CA THR A 139 1.18 -24.93 -4.74
C THR A 139 -0.24 -24.47 -5.08
N PHE A 140 -0.39 -23.45 -5.91
CA PHE A 140 -1.67 -22.89 -6.34
C PHE A 140 -2.08 -23.35 -7.74
N SER A 141 -1.52 -24.46 -8.24
CA SER A 141 -1.97 -25.07 -9.48
C SER A 141 -3.41 -25.61 -9.38
N THR A 142 -4.12 -25.68 -10.50
CA THR A 142 -5.50 -26.19 -10.57
C THR A 142 -5.66 -27.57 -9.91
N ALA A 143 -4.68 -28.45 -10.08
CA ALA A 143 -4.72 -29.78 -9.48
C ALA A 143 -4.61 -29.73 -7.94
N LYS A 144 -3.74 -28.87 -7.39
CA LYS A 144 -3.60 -28.69 -5.94
C LYS A 144 -4.82 -27.98 -5.34
N LEU A 145 -5.36 -26.98 -6.02
CA LEU A 145 -6.61 -26.32 -5.62
C LEU A 145 -7.79 -27.30 -5.58
N ARG A 146 -7.91 -28.21 -6.56
CA ARG A 146 -8.92 -29.28 -6.53
C ARG A 146 -8.71 -30.24 -5.36
N ALA A 147 -7.48 -30.55 -5.00
CA ALA A 147 -7.19 -31.41 -3.85
C ALA A 147 -7.56 -30.73 -2.52
N MET A 148 -7.46 -29.41 -2.42
CA MET A 148 -7.85 -28.63 -1.24
C MET A 148 -9.37 -28.47 -1.09
N TYR A 149 -10.14 -28.69 -2.18
CA TYR A 149 -11.57 -28.41 -2.23
C TYR A 149 -12.40 -29.10 -1.14
N GLY A 150 -12.05 -30.35 -0.78
CA GLY A 150 -12.73 -31.06 0.32
C GLY A 150 -12.61 -30.33 1.66
N LEU A 151 -11.39 -29.93 2.02
CA LEU A 151 -11.12 -29.17 3.25
C LEU A 151 -11.82 -27.81 3.26
N MET A 152 -11.85 -27.13 2.11
CA MET A 152 -12.56 -25.85 1.99
C MET A 152 -14.07 -26.01 2.20
N ASN A 153 -14.67 -27.12 1.73
CA ASN A 153 -16.08 -27.41 1.94
C ASN A 153 -16.38 -27.69 3.43
N GLU A 154 -15.52 -28.44 4.12
CA GLU A 154 -15.70 -28.69 5.56
C GLU A 154 -15.68 -27.39 6.36
N VAL A 155 -14.76 -26.48 6.06
CA VAL A 155 -14.71 -25.13 6.68
C VAL A 155 -15.94 -24.30 6.31
N SER A 156 -16.43 -24.43 5.07
CA SER A 156 -17.65 -23.75 4.61
C SER A 156 -18.90 -24.25 5.34
N ASP A 157 -19.02 -25.55 5.59
CA ASP A 157 -20.12 -26.14 6.35
C ASP A 157 -20.11 -25.65 7.80
N MET A 158 -18.94 -25.58 8.44
CA MET A 158 -18.80 -24.98 9.78
C MET A 158 -19.23 -23.51 9.80
N TYR A 159 -18.81 -22.73 8.81
CA TYR A 159 -19.17 -21.31 8.68
C TYR A 159 -20.68 -21.13 8.49
N ASN A 160 -21.31 -21.95 7.63
CA ASN A 160 -22.75 -21.93 7.41
C ASN A 160 -23.53 -22.29 8.68
N ASN A 161 -23.10 -23.32 9.41
CA ASN A 161 -23.72 -23.69 10.68
C ASN A 161 -23.66 -22.54 11.69
N ARG A 162 -22.52 -21.83 11.77
CA ARG A 162 -22.38 -20.68 12.65
C ARG A 162 -23.31 -19.52 12.27
N LEU A 163 -23.49 -19.27 10.99
CA LEU A 163 -24.47 -18.28 10.51
C LEU A 163 -25.91 -18.67 10.86
N LEU A 164 -26.27 -19.95 10.71
CA LEU A 164 -27.59 -20.46 11.10
C LEU A 164 -27.83 -20.30 12.60
N GLU A 165 -26.83 -20.58 13.45
CA GLU A 165 -26.94 -20.34 14.90
C GLU A 165 -27.24 -18.88 15.24
N TYR A 166 -26.56 -17.93 14.59
CA TYR A 166 -26.85 -16.50 14.79
C TYR A 166 -28.24 -16.12 14.29
N ALA A 167 -28.68 -16.68 13.16
CA ALA A 167 -30.01 -16.45 12.61
C ALA A 167 -31.11 -16.97 13.55
N ASP A 168 -30.97 -18.19 14.06
CA ASP A 168 -31.93 -18.81 14.98
C ASP A 168 -32.05 -18.00 16.28
N LYS A 169 -30.90 -17.55 16.83
CA LYS A 169 -30.84 -16.74 18.05
C LYS A 169 -31.22 -15.27 17.84
N HIS A 170 -31.39 -14.83 16.58
CA HIS A 170 -31.60 -13.42 16.22
C HIS A 170 -30.51 -12.50 16.79
N GLU A 171 -29.27 -12.99 16.80
CA GLU A 171 -28.13 -12.31 17.43
C GLU A 171 -27.39 -11.42 16.43
N ILE A 172 -27.00 -10.23 16.89
CA ILE A 172 -26.13 -9.34 16.11
C ILE A 172 -24.69 -9.81 16.31
N PHE A 173 -24.00 -10.09 15.21
CA PHE A 173 -22.61 -10.54 15.24
C PHE A 173 -21.73 -9.70 14.31
N ASN A 174 -20.41 -9.80 14.52
CA ASN A 174 -19.43 -9.11 13.69
C ASN A 174 -19.02 -9.98 12.50
N ILE A 175 -19.53 -9.66 11.31
CA ILE A 175 -19.21 -10.39 10.07
C ILE A 175 -17.72 -10.39 9.73
N ASN A 176 -16.96 -9.34 10.10
CA ASN A 176 -15.53 -9.28 9.81
C ASN A 176 -14.74 -10.27 10.67
N ALA A 177 -15.15 -10.46 11.93
CA ALA A 177 -14.53 -11.44 12.82
C ALA A 177 -14.79 -12.87 12.29
N LEU A 178 -16.04 -13.16 11.93
CA LEU A 178 -16.43 -14.47 11.39
C LEU A 178 -15.73 -14.77 10.05
N ASN A 179 -15.65 -13.80 9.14
CA ASN A 179 -14.90 -13.94 7.88
C ASN A 179 -13.40 -14.14 8.12
N GLY A 180 -12.86 -13.51 9.17
CA GLY A 180 -11.47 -13.71 9.61
C GLY A 180 -11.22 -15.15 10.04
N GLN A 181 -12.08 -15.71 10.89
CA GLN A 181 -12.02 -17.10 11.34
C GLN A 181 -12.17 -18.09 10.17
N TYR A 182 -13.13 -17.84 9.27
CA TYR A 182 -13.30 -18.63 8.06
C TYR A 182 -12.05 -18.64 7.17
N THR A 183 -11.43 -17.48 6.98
CA THR A 183 -10.21 -17.36 6.18
C THR A 183 -9.03 -18.06 6.86
N LEU A 184 -8.92 -17.92 8.19
CA LEU A 184 -7.88 -18.56 8.99
C LEU A 184 -7.99 -20.08 8.93
N ASP A 185 -9.18 -20.64 9.18
CA ASP A 185 -9.41 -22.09 9.17
C ASP A 185 -9.14 -22.67 7.77
N ASN A 186 -9.52 -21.96 6.69
CA ASN A 186 -9.17 -22.37 5.32
C ASN A 186 -7.66 -22.40 5.09
N ILE A 187 -6.94 -21.36 5.51
CA ILE A 187 -5.48 -21.29 5.36
C ILE A 187 -4.79 -22.38 6.20
N ALA A 188 -5.17 -22.52 7.47
CA ALA A 188 -4.63 -23.50 8.40
C ALA A 188 -4.83 -24.93 7.90
N SER A 189 -6.05 -25.26 7.48
CA SER A 189 -6.40 -26.58 6.99
C SER A 189 -5.74 -26.87 5.65
N CYS A 190 -5.87 -25.99 4.65
CA CYS A 190 -5.39 -26.26 3.29
C CYS A 190 -3.86 -26.20 3.15
N LEU A 191 -3.19 -25.27 3.82
CA LEU A 191 -1.75 -25.05 3.64
C LEU A 191 -0.89 -25.76 4.68
N PHE A 192 -1.41 -25.95 5.90
CA PHE A 192 -0.64 -26.52 7.00
C PHE A 192 -1.21 -27.87 7.49
N GLY A 193 -2.39 -28.28 7.04
CA GLY A 193 -3.05 -29.49 7.52
C GLY A 193 -3.47 -29.39 8.99
N ILE A 194 -3.73 -28.17 9.49
CA ILE A 194 -4.05 -27.90 10.89
C ILE A 194 -5.54 -27.54 11.00
N GLU A 195 -6.25 -28.23 11.88
CA GLU A 195 -7.61 -27.87 12.26
C GLU A 195 -7.59 -26.91 13.47
N THR A 196 -7.68 -25.62 13.19
CA THR A 196 -7.73 -24.57 14.22
C THR A 196 -9.07 -24.51 14.95
N ASN A 197 -10.16 -24.93 14.30
CA ASN A 197 -11.53 -24.85 14.82
C ASN A 197 -11.89 -23.45 15.36
N SER A 198 -11.36 -22.38 14.74
CA SER A 198 -11.58 -21.01 15.20
C SER A 198 -13.03 -20.57 15.02
N LEU A 199 -13.75 -21.17 14.05
CA LEU A 199 -15.19 -20.99 13.88
C LEU A 199 -16.04 -21.57 15.02
N LYS A 200 -15.49 -22.50 15.82
CA LYS A 200 -16.18 -23.09 16.98
C LYS A 200 -15.85 -22.39 18.30
N ASN A 201 -14.70 -21.71 18.38
CA ASN A 201 -14.19 -21.08 19.59
C ASN A 201 -13.87 -19.60 19.34
N GLU A 202 -14.67 -18.70 19.92
CA GLU A 202 -14.50 -17.24 19.77
C GLU A 202 -13.20 -16.67 20.37
N ASN A 203 -12.43 -17.50 21.10
CA ASN A 203 -11.18 -17.11 21.79
C ASN A 203 -9.92 -17.80 21.24
N ALA A 204 -9.99 -18.46 20.07
CA ALA A 204 -8.84 -19.11 19.43
C ALA A 204 -8.03 -18.15 18.54
#